data_AF-A0A9Q0VZ20-F1
#
_entry.id   AF-A0A9Q0VZ20-F1
#
_cell.length_a   1.000
_cell.length_b   1.000
_cell.length_c   1.000
_cell.angle_alpha   90.00
_cell.angle_beta   90.00
_cell.angle_gamma   90.00
#
_symmetry.space_group_name_H-M   'P 1'
#
loop_
_entity.id
_entity.type
_entity.pdbx_description
1 polymer ?
#
loop_
_entity_poly.entity_id
_entity_poly.type
_entity_poly.pdbx_seq_one_letter_code
_entity_poly.pdbx_strand_id
1 'polypeptide(L)'
;MVIDFIADYYKNIENYPVQSQVKPGYLLTKLPDTAPYCPESLEDVLKDVTASIIPGLTHWQSPNFFAYFQANASTAGFVGEMLCTGLNVVGNGGGVLHGSTCEAIVCTLVAARDKTLRNFGAENIAKLVVYASDQTHSTLLKGVKLVGIPEGKNLQRAFGRDSFAEKMSIFSDYYN
;
A
#
# COMPACT_ATOMS: atom_id res chain seq x y z
N MET A 1 -8.96 -21.86 18.02
CA MET A 1 -9.39 -20.55 18.57
C MET A 1 -9.20 -19.41 17.57
N VAL A 2 -7.98 -19.00 17.18
CA VAL A 2 -7.80 -17.86 16.24
C VAL A 2 -8.30 -18.18 14.83
N ILE A 3 -8.03 -19.39 14.32
CA ILE A 3 -8.52 -19.82 13.00
C ILE A 3 -10.05 -19.88 12.97
N ASP A 4 -10.67 -20.41 14.02
CA ASP A 4 -12.13 -20.47 14.16
C ASP A 4 -12.72 -19.05 14.20
N PHE A 5 -12.10 -18.15 14.96
CA PHE A 5 -12.49 -16.74 15.02
C PHE A 5 -12.47 -16.06 13.64
N ILE A 6 -11.41 -16.28 12.86
CA ILE A 6 -11.29 -15.73 11.50
C ILE A 6 -12.35 -16.36 10.58
N ALA A 7 -12.57 -17.67 10.66
CA ALA A 7 -13.59 -18.36 9.87
C ALA A 7 -15.00 -17.84 10.18
N ASP A 8 -15.32 -17.65 11.47
CA ASP A 8 -16.58 -17.07 11.91
C ASP A 8 -16.72 -15.60 11.47
N TYR A 9 -15.63 -14.84 11.47
CA TYR A 9 -15.62 -13.48 10.93
C TYR A 9 -15.98 -13.48 9.44
N TYR A 10 -15.34 -14.31 8.60
CA TYR A 10 -15.69 -14.42 7.18
C TYR A 10 -17.12 -14.89 6.95
N LYS A 11 -17.61 -15.84 7.76
CA LYS A 11 -18.99 -16.33 7.68
C LYS A 11 -20.03 -15.24 7.97
N ASN A 12 -19.70 -14.28 8.84
CA ASN A 12 -20.61 -13.23 9.28
C ASN A 12 -20.29 -11.85 8.69
N ILE A 13 -19.29 -11.73 7.80
CA ILE A 13 -18.76 -10.44 7.38
C ILE A 13 -19.81 -9.55 6.69
N GLU A 14 -20.76 -10.16 5.99
CA GLU A 14 -21.85 -9.48 5.30
C GLU A 14 -22.84 -8.80 6.26
N ASN A 15 -22.90 -9.25 7.52
CA ASN A 15 -23.77 -8.67 8.53
C ASN A 15 -23.22 -7.36 9.12
N TYR A 16 -21.94 -7.04 8.88
CA TYR A 16 -21.34 -5.78 9.35
C TYR A 16 -21.55 -4.65 8.33
N PRO A 17 -21.67 -3.39 8.78
CA PRO A 17 -21.68 -2.25 7.85
C PRO A 17 -20.34 -2.19 7.11
N VAL A 18 -20.38 -2.21 5.76
CA VAL A 18 -19.19 -2.27 4.91
C VAL A 18 -18.15 -1.20 5.27
N GLN A 19 -18.60 0.04 5.49
CA GLN A 19 -17.76 1.14 5.97
C GLN A 19 -17.96 1.33 7.47
N SER A 20 -16.86 1.49 8.22
CA SER A 20 -16.93 1.80 9.65
C SER A 20 -17.69 3.10 9.93
N GLN A 21 -18.44 3.11 11.03
CA GLN A 21 -19.27 4.24 11.48
C GLN A 21 -18.69 4.97 12.70
N VAL A 22 -17.47 4.62 13.12
CA VAL A 22 -16.82 5.22 14.29
C VAL A 22 -16.25 6.61 13.98
N LYS A 23 -16.07 7.42 15.02
CA LYS A 23 -15.42 8.74 14.91
C LYS A 23 -13.90 8.63 15.10
N PRO A 24 -13.10 9.54 14.51
CA PRO A 24 -11.68 9.65 14.82
C PRO A 24 -11.44 9.74 16.33
N GLY A 25 -10.47 8.96 16.83
CA GLY A 25 -10.12 8.92 18.25
C GLY A 25 -10.95 7.95 19.12
N TYR A 26 -11.99 7.29 18.60
CA TYR A 26 -12.86 6.41 19.41
C TYR A 26 -12.11 5.27 20.14
N LEU A 27 -11.02 4.77 19.56
CA LEU A 27 -10.28 3.64 20.11
C LEU A 27 -9.43 4.07 21.32
N LEU A 28 -8.97 5.33 21.35
CA LEU A 28 -8.18 5.87 22.46
C LEU A 28 -8.97 5.85 23.78
N THR A 29 -10.29 6.05 23.72
CA THR A 29 -11.14 6.00 24.92
C THR A 29 -11.47 4.59 25.39
N LYS A 30 -11.12 3.56 24.59
CA LYS A 30 -11.43 2.15 24.88
C LYS A 30 -10.20 1.34 25.34
N LEU A 31 -8.99 1.86 25.12
CA LEU A 31 -7.74 1.19 25.46
C LEU A 31 -7.10 1.85 26.69
N PRO A 32 -6.33 1.10 27.50
CA PRO A 32 -5.55 1.70 28.58
C PRO A 32 -4.42 2.59 28.03
N ASP A 33 -4.03 3.60 28.81
CA ASP A 33 -2.97 4.55 28.43
C ASP A 33 -1.56 3.92 28.44
N THR A 34 -1.39 2.77 29.08
CA THR A 34 -0.11 2.06 29.21
C THR A 34 -0.26 0.58 28.94
N ALA A 35 0.78 -0.04 28.38
CA ALA A 35 0.85 -1.48 28.20
C ALA A 35 0.73 -2.21 29.56
N PRO A 36 0.08 -3.39 29.60
CA PRO A 36 -0.06 -4.15 30.82
C PRO A 36 1.30 -4.68 31.32
N TYR A 37 1.51 -4.67 32.63
CA TYR A 37 2.72 -5.22 33.25
C TYR A 37 2.68 -6.76 33.35
N CYS A 38 1.48 -7.31 33.45
CA CYS A 38 1.24 -8.75 33.56
C CYS A 38 0.65 -9.27 32.23
N PRO A 39 0.88 -10.55 31.91
CA PRO A 39 0.29 -11.15 30.72
C PRO A 39 -1.24 -11.19 30.81
N GLU A 40 -1.89 -11.04 29.67
CA GLU A 40 -3.34 -11.19 29.51
C GLU A 40 -3.65 -12.49 28.75
N SER A 41 -4.86 -13.02 28.95
CA SER A 41 -5.29 -14.21 28.22
C SER A 41 -5.59 -13.88 26.76
N LEU A 42 -5.38 -14.84 25.86
CA LEU A 42 -5.71 -14.65 24.45
C LEU A 42 -7.23 -14.49 24.25
N GLU A 43 -8.03 -15.12 25.11
CA GLU A 43 -9.48 -15.01 25.13
C GLU A 43 -9.93 -13.57 25.40
N ASP A 44 -9.30 -12.89 26.35
CA ASP A 44 -9.62 -11.49 26.67
C ASP A 44 -9.21 -10.56 25.53
N VAL A 45 -8.03 -10.80 24.92
CA VAL A 45 -7.61 -10.07 23.71
C VAL A 45 -8.60 -10.25 22.55
N LEU A 46 -9.09 -11.47 22.30
CA LEU A 46 -10.07 -11.72 21.22
C LEU A 46 -11.45 -11.10 21.51
N LYS A 47 -11.85 -11.00 22.79
CA LYS A 47 -13.04 -10.23 23.19
C LYS A 47 -12.85 -8.75 22.85
N ASP A 48 -11.68 -8.19 23.14
CA ASP A 48 -11.39 -6.79 22.82
C ASP A 48 -11.32 -6.53 21.31
N VAL A 49 -10.77 -7.47 20.54
CA VAL A 49 -10.83 -7.40 19.07
C VAL A 49 -12.29 -7.31 18.60
N THR A 50 -13.17 -8.12 19.17
CA THR A 50 -14.60 -8.12 18.80
C THR A 50 -15.30 -6.82 19.22
N ALA A 51 -15.09 -6.35 20.44
CA ALA A 51 -15.81 -5.21 21.02
C ALA A 51 -15.26 -3.84 20.58
N SER A 52 -13.96 -3.76 20.30
CA SER A 52 -13.25 -2.51 20.08
C SER A 52 -12.70 -2.36 18.67
N ILE A 53 -12.19 -3.44 18.06
CA ILE A 53 -11.53 -3.37 16.73
C ILE A 53 -12.54 -3.57 15.60
N ILE A 54 -13.32 -4.66 15.60
CA ILE A 54 -14.27 -4.99 14.51
C ILE A 54 -15.19 -3.82 14.14
N PRO A 55 -15.82 -3.08 15.08
CA PRO A 55 -16.67 -1.93 14.74
C PRO A 55 -15.92 -0.79 14.03
N GLY A 56 -14.61 -0.69 14.24
CA GLY A 56 -13.74 0.31 13.62
C GLY A 56 -13.20 -0.10 12.24
N LEU A 57 -13.44 -1.34 11.80
CA LEU A 57 -12.97 -1.82 10.51
C LEU A 57 -13.92 -1.38 9.40
N THR A 58 -13.33 -0.93 8.30
CA THR A 58 -14.01 -0.98 6.99
C THR A 58 -13.75 -2.36 6.41
N HIS A 59 -14.81 -3.13 6.14
CA HIS A 59 -14.72 -4.55 5.79
C HIS A 59 -14.48 -4.73 4.29
N TRP A 60 -13.22 -4.63 3.86
CA TRP A 60 -12.81 -4.80 2.46
C TRP A 60 -13.20 -6.15 1.84
N GLN A 61 -13.22 -7.21 2.65
CA GLN A 61 -13.61 -8.56 2.24
C GLN A 61 -15.13 -8.77 2.22
N SER A 62 -15.93 -7.76 2.55
CA SER A 62 -17.38 -7.85 2.44
C SER A 62 -17.75 -8.06 0.96
N PRO A 63 -18.73 -8.94 0.65
CA PRO A 63 -19.21 -9.11 -0.72
C PRO A 63 -19.81 -7.80 -1.29
N ASN A 64 -20.14 -6.84 -0.42
CA ASN A 64 -20.74 -5.56 -0.77
C ASN A 64 -19.72 -4.39 -0.79
N PHE A 65 -18.41 -4.67 -0.80
CA PHE A 65 -17.37 -3.64 -0.91
C PHE A 65 -17.00 -3.36 -2.38
N PHE A 66 -17.24 -2.12 -2.83
CA PHE A 66 -17.01 -1.68 -4.20
C PHE A 66 -16.14 -0.40 -4.32
N ALA A 67 -15.44 -0.02 -3.25
CA ALA A 67 -14.55 1.14 -3.28
C ALA A 67 -13.14 0.76 -3.79
N TYR A 68 -12.42 1.72 -4.39
CA TYR A 68 -11.03 1.57 -4.84
C TYR A 68 -10.80 0.33 -5.73
N PHE A 69 -9.77 -0.45 -5.43
CA PHE A 69 -9.47 -1.75 -6.04
C PHE A 69 -9.51 -2.82 -4.96
N GLN A 70 -10.02 -4.00 -5.32
CA GLN A 70 -10.21 -5.04 -4.33
C GLN A 70 -8.89 -5.56 -3.73
N ALA A 71 -8.89 -5.74 -2.42
CA ALA A 71 -7.80 -6.36 -1.69
C ALA A 71 -7.97 -7.88 -1.77
N ASN A 72 -7.71 -8.46 -2.94
CA ASN A 72 -8.02 -9.87 -3.20
C ASN A 72 -7.33 -10.80 -2.19
N ALA A 73 -8.11 -11.67 -1.56
CA ALA A 73 -7.63 -12.69 -0.64
C ALA A 73 -8.09 -14.09 -1.11
N SER A 74 -7.35 -15.11 -0.70
CA SER A 74 -7.73 -16.51 -0.92
C SER A 74 -7.30 -17.36 0.27
N THR A 75 -7.95 -18.50 0.48
CA THR A 75 -7.56 -19.48 1.50
C THR A 75 -6.14 -19.99 1.28
N ALA A 76 -5.74 -20.22 0.03
CA ALA A 76 -4.38 -20.61 -0.33
C ALA A 76 -3.35 -19.53 0.04
N GLY A 77 -3.64 -18.26 -0.26
CA GLY A 77 -2.79 -17.13 0.14
C GLY A 77 -2.67 -17.00 1.66
N PHE A 78 -3.79 -17.16 2.38
CA PHE A 78 -3.81 -17.12 3.84
C PHE A 78 -2.94 -18.24 4.46
N VAL A 79 -3.06 -19.48 3.98
CA VAL A 79 -2.22 -20.59 4.46
C VAL A 79 -0.74 -20.39 4.08
N GLY A 80 -0.47 -19.84 2.90
CA GLY A 80 0.88 -19.45 2.50
C GLY A 80 1.50 -18.44 3.45
N GLU A 81 0.77 -17.38 3.80
CA GLU A 81 1.22 -16.35 4.75
C GLU A 81 1.46 -16.93 6.15
N MET A 82 0.55 -17.78 6.64
CA MET A 82 0.73 -18.48 7.91
C MET A 82 1.99 -19.35 7.92
N LEU A 83 2.26 -20.07 6.82
CA LEU A 83 3.45 -20.91 6.70
C LEU A 83 4.73 -20.06 6.67
N CYS A 84 4.76 -18.99 5.86
CA CYS A 84 5.90 -18.08 5.77
C CYS A 84 6.20 -17.44 7.14
N THR A 85 5.17 -16.92 7.80
CA THR A 85 5.30 -16.30 9.14
C THR A 85 5.70 -17.32 10.20
N GLY A 86 5.17 -18.55 10.13
CA GLY A 86 5.51 -19.62 11.06
C GLY A 86 6.96 -20.12 10.91
N LEU A 87 7.47 -20.17 9.67
CA LEU A 87 8.87 -20.51 9.42
C LEU A 87 9.83 -19.38 9.81
N ASN A 88 9.38 -18.12 9.69
CA ASN A 88 10.11 -16.91 10.11
C ASN A 88 11.59 -16.89 9.64
N VAL A 89 11.82 -17.25 8.38
CA VAL A 89 13.16 -17.35 7.79
C VAL A 89 13.50 -16.11 6.99
N VAL A 90 14.78 -15.71 7.01
CA VAL A 90 15.31 -14.68 6.12
C VAL A 90 15.85 -15.36 4.86
N GLY A 91 15.28 -15.02 3.71
CA GLY A 91 15.65 -15.61 2.42
C GLY A 91 17.03 -15.19 1.92
N ASN A 92 17.66 -16.05 1.12
CA ASN A 92 18.91 -15.79 0.41
C ASN A 92 18.66 -15.78 -1.11
N GLY A 93 18.77 -14.62 -1.76
CA GLY A 93 19.03 -14.52 -3.21
C GLY A 93 17.82 -14.33 -4.16
N GLY A 94 18.12 -14.37 -5.46
CA GLY A 94 17.56 -13.54 -6.53
C GLY A 94 16.06 -13.62 -6.86
N GLY A 95 15.54 -12.48 -7.33
CA GLY A 95 14.11 -12.16 -7.46
C GLY A 95 13.67 -11.27 -6.29
N VAL A 96 12.77 -10.30 -6.52
CA VAL A 96 12.26 -9.44 -5.44
C VAL A 96 10.75 -9.37 -5.48
N LEU A 97 10.13 -9.65 -4.34
CA LEU A 97 8.74 -9.36 -4.07
C LEU A 97 8.72 -8.15 -3.14
N HIS A 98 8.24 -7.02 -3.64
CA HIS A 98 8.05 -5.82 -2.83
C HIS A 98 6.68 -5.85 -2.15
N GLY A 99 6.57 -5.23 -0.98
CA GLY A 99 5.29 -5.14 -0.26
C GLY A 99 4.32 -4.13 -0.90
N SER A 100 4.83 -3.20 -1.73
CA SER A 100 4.00 -2.20 -2.39
C SER A 100 4.55 -1.77 -3.75
N THR A 101 3.67 -1.26 -4.62
CA THR A 101 4.08 -0.61 -5.86
C THR A 101 4.96 0.62 -5.63
N CYS A 102 4.82 1.32 -4.49
CA CYS A 102 5.65 2.49 -4.17
C CYS A 102 7.11 2.12 -3.99
N GLU A 103 7.39 1.01 -3.31
CA GLU A 103 8.73 0.50 -3.10
C GLU A 103 9.37 0.12 -4.44
N ALA A 104 8.63 -0.60 -5.29
CA ALA A 104 9.08 -0.94 -6.64
C ALA A 104 9.39 0.31 -7.49
N ILE A 105 8.52 1.33 -7.44
CA ILE A 105 8.73 2.61 -8.12
C ILE A 105 9.99 3.31 -7.60
N VAL A 106 10.20 3.35 -6.29
CA VAL A 106 11.42 3.94 -5.72
C VAL A 106 12.66 3.17 -6.18
N CYS A 107 12.67 1.84 -6.11
CA CYS A 107 13.79 1.01 -6.56
C CYS A 107 14.14 1.26 -8.03
N THR A 108 13.12 1.29 -8.90
CA THR A 108 13.31 1.54 -10.34
C THR A 108 13.76 2.98 -10.64
N LEU A 109 13.20 3.98 -9.96
CA LEU A 109 13.62 5.38 -10.09
C LEU A 109 15.06 5.58 -9.62
N VAL A 110 15.46 5.01 -8.48
CA VAL A 110 16.85 5.08 -7.98
C VAL A 110 17.80 4.41 -8.98
N ALA A 111 17.46 3.22 -9.48
CA ALA A 111 18.29 2.53 -10.46
C ALA A 111 18.50 3.35 -11.74
N ALA A 112 17.43 3.97 -12.27
CA ALA A 112 17.49 4.83 -13.44
C ALA A 112 18.27 6.13 -13.19
N ARG A 113 18.03 6.77 -12.04
CA ARG A 113 18.74 7.98 -11.59
C ARG A 113 20.23 7.72 -11.50
N ASP A 114 20.64 6.71 -10.74
CA ASP A 114 22.06 6.44 -10.48
C ASP A 114 22.79 6.01 -11.76
N LYS A 115 22.12 5.25 -12.65
CA LYS A 115 22.68 4.93 -13.96
C LYS A 115 22.95 6.19 -14.80
N THR A 116 22.00 7.13 -14.82
CA THR A 116 22.16 8.39 -15.56
C THR A 116 23.25 9.27 -14.93
N LEU A 117 23.24 9.45 -13.61
CA LEU A 117 24.23 10.29 -12.91
C LEU A 117 25.65 9.73 -12.97
N ARG A 118 25.82 8.39 -13.04
CA ARG A 118 27.13 7.77 -13.28
C ARG A 118 27.72 8.15 -14.65
N ASN A 119 26.86 8.34 -15.66
CA ASN A 119 27.30 8.65 -17.03
C ASN A 119 27.43 10.15 -17.29
N PHE A 120 26.63 10.97 -16.61
CA PHE A 120 26.49 12.40 -16.91
C PHE A 120 26.85 13.32 -15.75
N GLY A 121 27.31 12.81 -14.60
CA GLY A 121 27.70 13.62 -13.44
C GLY A 121 26.56 13.82 -12.43
N ALA A 122 26.90 13.70 -11.13
CA ALA A 122 25.93 13.78 -10.02
C ALA A 122 25.30 15.18 -9.87
N GLU A 123 26.02 16.23 -10.29
CA GLU A 123 25.56 17.60 -10.30
C GLU A 123 24.34 17.84 -11.21
N ASN A 124 24.09 16.93 -12.15
CA ASN A 124 22.98 17.02 -13.09
C ASN A 124 21.66 16.42 -12.56
N ILE A 125 21.58 16.05 -11.28
CA ILE A 125 20.34 15.53 -10.67
C ILE A 125 19.14 16.46 -10.86
N ALA A 126 19.36 17.77 -10.76
CA ALA A 126 18.31 18.77 -10.95
C ALA A 126 17.83 18.92 -12.40
N LYS A 127 18.51 18.26 -13.36
CA LYS A 127 18.13 18.24 -14.78
C LYS A 127 17.36 16.98 -15.16
N LEU A 128 17.27 15.99 -14.28
CA LEU A 128 16.51 14.76 -14.56
C LEU A 128 15.01 15.08 -14.63
N VAL A 129 14.33 14.51 -15.62
CA VAL A 129 12.89 14.67 -15.82
C VAL A 129 12.22 13.31 -15.77
N VAL A 130 11.14 13.21 -15.02
CA VAL A 130 10.25 12.04 -14.95
C VAL A 130 8.97 12.36 -15.69
N TYR A 131 8.54 11.43 -16.54
CA TYR A 131 7.34 11.55 -17.35
C TYR A 131 6.26 10.62 -16.82
N ALA A 132 5.02 11.11 -16.81
CA ALA A 132 3.87 10.39 -16.28
C ALA A 132 2.57 10.89 -16.91
N SER A 133 1.47 10.19 -16.64
CA SER A 133 0.13 10.61 -17.02
C SER A 133 -0.45 11.53 -15.95
N ASP A 134 -1.44 12.34 -16.33
CA ASP A 134 -2.34 12.95 -15.36
C ASP A 134 -3.21 11.91 -14.62
N GLN A 135 -3.36 10.69 -15.12
CA GLN A 135 -4.03 9.58 -14.43
C GLN A 135 -3.09 8.75 -13.55
N THR A 136 -1.78 9.00 -13.57
CA THR A 136 -0.83 8.19 -12.81
C THR A 136 -1.07 8.31 -11.31
N HIS A 137 -1.07 7.16 -10.62
CA HIS A 137 -1.27 7.08 -9.19
C HIS A 137 -0.30 8.00 -8.42
N SER A 138 -0.78 8.60 -7.33
CA SER A 138 -0.03 9.55 -6.48
C SER A 138 1.29 8.99 -5.96
N THR A 139 1.41 7.66 -5.92
CA THR A 139 2.64 6.91 -5.61
C THR A 139 3.84 7.36 -6.43
N LEU A 140 3.68 7.64 -7.73
CA LEU A 140 4.81 8.07 -8.54
C LEU A 140 5.35 9.42 -8.05
N LEU A 141 4.46 10.36 -7.76
CA LEU A 141 4.82 11.68 -7.23
C LEU A 141 5.61 11.55 -5.93
N LYS A 142 5.13 10.69 -5.02
CA LYS A 142 5.83 10.35 -3.78
C LYS A 142 7.21 9.76 -4.06
N GLY A 143 7.30 8.81 -4.99
CA GLY A 143 8.57 8.18 -5.38
C GLY A 143 9.59 9.17 -5.92
N VAL A 144 9.19 10.05 -6.85
CA VAL A 144 10.03 11.10 -7.44
C VAL A 144 10.61 12.02 -6.36
N LYS A 145 9.78 12.45 -5.42
CA LYS A 145 10.20 13.27 -4.28
C LYS A 145 11.22 12.53 -3.40
N LEU A 146 10.97 11.25 -3.10
CA LEU A 146 11.86 10.44 -2.26
C LEU A 146 13.23 10.21 -2.89
N VAL A 147 13.32 10.11 -4.22
CA VAL A 147 14.60 9.92 -4.92
C VAL A 147 15.36 11.23 -5.19
N GLY A 148 14.85 12.37 -4.70
CA GLY A 148 15.53 13.67 -4.75
C GLY A 148 15.47 14.38 -6.11
N ILE A 149 14.52 14.02 -6.98
CA ILE A 149 14.27 14.76 -8.22
C ILE A 149 13.38 15.97 -7.88
N PRO A 150 13.79 17.21 -8.19
CA PRO A 150 13.03 18.41 -7.83
C PRO A 150 11.61 18.40 -8.41
N GLU A 151 10.63 18.84 -7.61
CA GLU A 151 9.24 19.03 -8.09
C GLU A 151 9.14 20.29 -8.97
N GLY A 152 8.31 20.26 -10.01
CA GLY A 152 8.11 21.37 -10.95
C GLY A 152 8.23 20.95 -12.41
N LYS A 153 9.08 21.63 -13.19
CA LYS A 153 9.32 21.33 -14.63
C LYS A 153 9.87 19.92 -14.90
N ASN A 154 10.39 19.29 -13.86
CA ASN A 154 11.06 17.99 -13.90
C ASN A 154 10.11 16.81 -13.68
N LEU A 155 8.83 17.07 -13.42
CA LEU A 155 7.78 16.07 -13.53
C LEU A 155 6.78 16.53 -14.57
N GLN A 156 6.76 15.84 -15.71
CA GLN A 156 5.86 16.18 -16.81
C GLN A 156 4.69 15.21 -16.84
N ARG A 157 3.49 15.75 -16.59
CA ARG A 157 2.23 15.01 -16.65
C ARG A 157 1.54 15.29 -17.98
N ALA A 158 1.45 14.27 -18.82
CA ALA A 158 0.71 14.34 -20.07
C ALA A 158 -0.81 14.21 -19.80
N PHE A 159 -1.61 15.12 -20.35
CA PHE A 159 -3.07 15.04 -20.27
C PHE A 159 -3.60 13.95 -21.22
N GLY A 160 -4.24 12.92 -20.67
CA GLY A 160 -4.96 11.95 -21.49
C GLY A 160 -6.23 12.57 -22.09
N ARG A 161 -6.38 12.55 -23.43
CA ARG A 161 -7.59 13.08 -24.11
C ARG A 161 -8.58 11.99 -24.54
N ASP A 162 -8.09 10.86 -25.05
CA ASP A 162 -8.93 9.77 -25.55
C ASP A 162 -8.95 8.61 -24.55
N SER A 163 -10.12 8.30 -23.97
CA SER A 163 -10.28 7.27 -22.92
C SER A 163 -9.34 7.41 -21.71
N PHE A 164 -8.80 8.62 -21.49
CA PHE A 164 -7.79 8.93 -20.47
C PHE A 164 -6.47 8.16 -20.61
N ALA A 165 -6.22 7.55 -21.78
CA ALA A 165 -4.98 6.86 -22.08
C ALA A 165 -3.91 7.83 -22.62
N GLU A 166 -2.64 7.54 -22.32
CA GLU A 166 -1.51 8.30 -22.87
C GLU A 166 -1.31 7.99 -24.37
N LYS A 167 -1.04 9.04 -25.16
CA LYS A 167 -0.56 8.89 -26.54
C LYS A 167 0.92 9.23 -26.61
N MET A 168 1.69 8.36 -27.28
CA MET A 168 3.13 8.55 -27.52
C MET A 168 3.46 9.91 -28.18
N SER A 169 2.55 10.43 -29.01
CA SER A 169 2.71 11.73 -29.68
C SER A 169 2.74 12.92 -28.72
N ILE A 170 2.23 12.79 -27.49
CA ILE A 170 2.23 13.89 -26.52
C ILE A 170 3.65 14.14 -25.98
N PHE A 171 4.48 13.10 -25.91
CA PHE A 171 5.86 13.25 -25.46
C PHE A 171 6.78 13.82 -26.55
N SER A 172 6.51 13.56 -27.84
CA SER A 172 7.31 14.16 -28.93
C SER A 172 7.19 15.69 -28.98
N ASP A 173 6.06 16.24 -28.52
CA ASP A 173 5.87 17.69 -28.44
C ASP A 173 6.72 18.35 -27.34
N TYR A 174 7.23 17.58 -26.38
CA TYR A 174 8.15 18.05 -25.33
C TYR A 174 9.64 17.97 -25.72
N TYR A 175 9.97 17.38 -26.88
CA TYR A 175 11.34 17.26 -27.39
C TYR A 175 11.71 18.31 -28.46
N ASN A 176 10.82 19.24 -28.79
CA ASN A 176 11.06 20.33 -29.76
C ASN A 176 11.16 21.70 -29.09
#